data_AF-A0A2U3NEI4-F1
#
_entry.id   AF-A0A2U3NEI4-F1
#
_cell.length_a   1.000
_cell.length_b   1.000
_cell.length_c   1.000
_cell.angle_alpha   90.00
_cell.angle_beta   90.00
_cell.angle_gamma   90.00
#
_symmetry.space_group_name_H-M   'P 1'
#
loop_
_entity.id
_entity.type
_entity.pdbx_description
1 polymer ?
#
loop_
_entity_poly.entity_id
_entity_poly.type
_entity_poly.pdbx_seq_one_letter_code
_entity_poly.pdbx_strand_id
1 'polypeptide(L)'
;MLANAPTNEPMGITGDWKPRFRVTAALVIAHDQQGRLRHCYRDSLLGWLSDEQAAHFVTHNLVERIEESPDVPTMPAAETVANCVVALDNLGIRVAAGDPTARQALRDAGHRFANDVVAAAVKQRKASKPDLDEEFDEITM
;
A
#
# COMPACT_ATOMS: atom_id res chain seq x y z
N MET A 1 -10.27 1.67 -26.77
CA MET A 1 -8.90 1.48 -26.26
C MET A 1 -8.85 2.07 -24.88
N LEU A 2 -9.03 1.26 -23.84
CA LEU A 2 -9.01 1.72 -22.44
C LEU A 2 -7.55 1.71 -21.96
N ALA A 3 -7.07 2.86 -21.52
CA ALA A 3 -5.76 3.00 -20.90
C ALA A 3 -5.75 2.23 -19.57
N ASN A 4 -4.96 1.16 -19.48
CA ASN A 4 -4.61 0.55 -18.20
C ASN A 4 -3.85 1.60 -17.39
N ALA A 5 -4.48 2.15 -16.36
CA ALA A 5 -3.79 2.92 -15.34
C ALA A 5 -2.66 2.05 -14.77
N PRO A 6 -1.41 2.54 -14.69
CA PRO A 6 -0.38 1.79 -13.99
C PRO A 6 -0.81 1.69 -12.53
N THR A 7 -1.21 0.50 -12.12
CA THR A 7 -1.44 0.14 -10.73
C THR A 7 -0.14 0.43 -9.99
N ASN A 8 -0.12 1.50 -9.20
CA ASN A 8 0.88 1.77 -8.17
C ASN A 8 0.70 0.73 -7.05
N GLU A 9 0.82 -0.55 -7.38
CA GLU A 9 0.82 -1.61 -6.40
C GLU A 9 2.20 -1.63 -5.73
N PRO A 10 2.26 -1.40 -4.40
CA PRO A 10 3.49 -1.49 -3.62
C PRO A 10 3.88 -2.98 -3.50
N MET A 11 4.45 -3.53 -4.56
CA MET A 11 4.91 -4.91 -4.62
C MET A 11 6.40 -4.96 -4.36
N GLY A 12 6.75 -5.00 -3.08
CA GLY A 12 8.10 -5.22 -2.60
C GLY A 12 8.28 -4.75 -1.17
N ILE A 13 8.17 -5.70 -0.24
CA ILE A 13 8.49 -5.59 1.19
C ILE A 13 7.37 -4.96 2.04
N THR A 14 6.51 -5.85 2.53
CA THR A 14 5.79 -5.74 3.80
C THR A 14 6.77 -5.23 4.88
N GLY A 15 6.76 -3.93 5.19
CA GLY A 15 7.57 -3.39 6.30
C GLY A 15 7.91 -1.91 6.19
N ASP A 16 8.78 -1.54 5.24
CA ASP A 16 9.55 -0.28 5.30
C ASP A 16 9.69 0.42 3.92
N TRP A 17 8.64 0.39 3.09
CA TRP A 17 8.70 1.11 1.82
C TRP A 17 8.66 2.62 2.06
N LYS A 18 9.81 3.28 1.94
CA LYS A 18 9.95 4.74 1.96
C LYS A 18 10.37 5.25 0.58
N PRO A 19 9.53 6.06 -0.10
CA PRO A 19 9.91 6.64 -1.37
C PRO A 19 11.08 7.62 -1.15
N ARG A 20 12.19 7.40 -1.83
CA ARG A 20 13.41 8.23 -1.73
C ARG A 20 13.49 9.27 -2.85
N PHE A 21 12.83 8.99 -3.97
CA PHE A 21 12.89 9.82 -5.18
C PHE A 21 11.51 9.98 -5.83
N ARG A 22 11.27 11.14 -6.44
CA ARG A 22 10.10 11.44 -7.27
C ARG A 22 10.54 11.67 -8.71
N VAL A 23 9.82 11.09 -9.67
CA VAL A 23 10.10 11.28 -11.09
C VAL A 23 9.62 12.66 -11.54
N THR A 24 10.52 13.47 -12.08
CA THR A 24 10.22 14.82 -12.61
C THR A 24 10.10 14.83 -14.13
N ALA A 25 10.76 13.89 -14.81
CA ALA A 25 10.64 13.71 -16.26
C ALA A 25 9.27 13.14 -16.67
N ALA A 26 8.94 13.22 -17.96
CA ALA A 26 7.72 12.63 -18.50
C ALA A 26 7.70 11.08 -18.35
N LEU A 27 8.85 10.45 -18.56
CA LEU A 27 9.07 9.02 -18.43
C LEU A 27 10.54 8.75 -18.07
N VAL A 28 10.74 7.85 -17.11
CA VAL A 28 12.04 7.26 -16.78
C VAL A 28 11.91 5.76 -16.92
N ILE A 29 12.92 5.14 -17.55
CA ILE A 29 13.06 3.70 -17.61
C ILE A 29 14.20 3.30 -16.68
N ALA A 30 13.91 2.50 -15.68
CA ALA A 30 14.88 2.12 -14.66
C ALA A 30 14.88 0.60 -14.43
N HIS A 31 15.99 0.08 -13.92
CA HIS A 31 16.06 -1.33 -13.50
C HIS A 31 15.67 -1.42 -12.03
N ASP A 32 14.80 -2.36 -11.69
CA ASP A 32 14.60 -2.73 -10.29
C ASP A 32 15.78 -3.56 -9.75
N GLN A 33 15.77 -3.87 -8.46
CA GLN A 33 16.84 -4.66 -7.82
C GLN A 33 16.97 -6.09 -8.38
N GLN A 34 15.96 -6.58 -9.10
CA GLN A 34 15.99 -7.87 -9.79
C GLN A 34 16.46 -7.73 -11.25
N GLY A 35 16.86 -6.52 -11.66
CA GLY A 35 17.30 -6.21 -13.01
C GLY A 35 16.18 -6.04 -14.03
N ARG A 36 14.90 -5.99 -13.61
CA ARG A 36 13.77 -5.84 -14.55
C ARG A 36 13.55 -4.38 -14.90
N LEU A 37 13.26 -4.12 -16.17
CA LEU A 37 12.92 -2.78 -16.65
C LEU A 37 11.53 -2.36 -16.13
N ARG A 38 11.47 -1.15 -15.60
CA ARG A 38 10.25 -0.49 -15.12
C ARG A 38 10.10 0.86 -15.79
N HIS A 39 8.89 1.14 -16.25
CA HIS A 39 8.50 2.42 -16.82
C HIS A 39 7.84 3.25 -15.72
N CYS A 40 8.46 4.38 -15.39
CA CYS A 40 8.02 5.26 -14.32
C CYS A 40 7.68 6.63 -14.91
N TYR A 41 6.42 7.01 -14.83
CA TYR A 41 5.93 8.27 -15.37
C TYR A 41 6.14 9.41 -14.37
N ARG A 42 5.93 10.64 -14.84
CA ARG A 42 5.97 11.84 -14.00
C ARG A 42 5.20 11.63 -12.69
N ASP A 43 5.76 12.16 -11.61
CA ASP A 43 5.28 12.08 -10.23
C ASP A 43 5.27 10.66 -9.62
N SER A 44 5.75 9.64 -10.33
CA SER A 44 5.96 8.31 -9.73
C SER A 44 6.96 8.39 -8.59
N LEU A 45 6.72 7.60 -7.54
CA LEU A 45 7.57 7.52 -6.36
C LEU A 45 8.44 6.26 -6.43
N LEU A 46 9.75 6.45 -6.28
CA LEU A 46 10.75 5.40 -6.40
C LEU A 46 11.47 5.20 -5.06
N GLY A 47 11.28 4.02 -4.47
CA GLY A 47 11.98 3.58 -3.24
C GLY A 47 13.09 2.55 -3.49
N TRP A 48 13.24 2.08 -4.74
CA TRP A 48 14.01 0.87 -5.07
C TRP A 48 15.17 1.09 -6.05
N LEU A 49 15.47 2.34 -6.42
CA LEU A 49 16.61 2.64 -7.29
C LEU A 49 17.93 2.28 -6.60
N SER A 50 18.88 1.73 -7.36
CA SER A 50 20.27 1.61 -6.91
C SER A 50 20.88 3.00 -6.74
N ASP A 51 21.89 3.13 -5.88
CA ASP A 51 22.52 4.42 -5.63
C ASP A 51 23.21 4.99 -6.89
N GLU A 52 23.75 4.12 -7.76
CA GLU A 52 24.34 4.52 -9.04
C GLU A 52 23.29 5.08 -10.01
N GLN A 53 22.16 4.38 -10.20
CA GLN A 53 21.08 4.85 -11.05
C GLN A 53 20.45 6.13 -10.50
N ALA A 54 20.26 6.20 -9.18
CA ALA A 54 19.76 7.40 -8.52
C ALA A 54 20.69 8.61 -8.74
N ALA A 55 22.00 8.44 -8.58
CA ALA A 55 22.96 9.51 -8.82
C ALA A 55 22.93 10.00 -10.28
N HIS A 56 22.84 9.06 -11.23
CA HIS A 56 22.72 9.38 -12.65
C HIS A 56 21.43 10.15 -12.95
N PHE A 57 20.27 9.66 -12.50
CA PHE A 57 18.98 10.31 -12.76
C PHE A 57 18.85 11.68 -12.08
N VAL A 58 19.40 11.85 -10.87
CA VAL A 58 19.43 13.15 -10.19
C VAL A 58 20.31 14.13 -10.95
N THR A 59 21.49 13.69 -11.42
CA THR A 59 22.41 14.53 -12.22
C THR A 59 21.74 15.06 -13.50
N HIS A 60 20.84 14.27 -14.09
CA HIS A 60 20.11 14.63 -15.31
C HIS A 60 18.73 15.24 -15.06
N ASN A 61 18.37 15.58 -13.81
CA ASN A 61 17.06 16.13 -13.43
C ASN A 61 15.88 15.26 -13.87
N LEU A 62 16.07 13.94 -13.98
CA LEU A 62 15.02 12.99 -14.35
C LEU A 62 14.18 12.56 -13.14
N VAL A 63 14.82 12.58 -11.97
CA VAL A 63 14.22 12.36 -10.67
C VAL A 63 14.77 13.39 -9.70
N GLU A 64 14.00 13.70 -8.67
CA GLU A 64 14.42 14.52 -7.54
C GLU A 64 14.41 13.70 -6.26
N ARG A 65 15.29 14.05 -5.32
CA ARG A 65 15.26 13.48 -3.98
C ARG A 65 14.06 14.04 -3.24
N ILE A 66 13.28 13.14 -2.66
CA ILE A 66 12.25 13.53 -1.71
C ILE A 66 13.00 13.82 -0.42
N GLU A 67 13.22 15.10 -0.14
CA GLU A 67 13.64 15.50 1.20
C GLU A 67 12.60 14.98 2.19
N GLU A 68 13.04 14.58 3.39
CA GLU A 68 12.14 14.15 4.47
C GLU A 68 11.26 15.32 4.92
N SER A 69 10.27 15.64 4.10
CA SER A 69 9.17 16.50 4.44
C SER A 69 8.15 15.65 5.20
N PRO A 70 7.64 16.10 6.34
CA PRO A 70 6.64 15.37 7.12
C PRO A 70 5.32 15.14 6.36
N ASP A 71 5.13 15.77 5.19
CA ASP A 71 3.94 15.68 4.35
C ASP A 71 3.95 14.57 3.28
N VAL A 72 4.98 13.73 3.23
CA VAL A 72 4.96 12.57 2.31
C VAL A 72 3.99 11.53 2.87
N PRO A 73 2.96 11.09 2.11
CA PRO A 73 2.06 10.02 2.54
C PRO A 73 2.87 8.75 2.73
N THR A 74 3.22 8.47 3.99
CA THR A 74 3.95 7.28 4.36
C THR A 74 2.92 6.18 4.44
N MET A 75 3.08 5.11 3.67
CA MET A 75 2.21 3.95 3.84
C MET A 75 2.32 3.46 5.29
N PRO A 76 1.20 3.07 5.93
CA PRO A 76 1.26 2.57 7.29
C PRO A 76 2.21 1.38 7.35
N ALA A 77 3.12 1.39 8.34
CA ALA A 77 4.10 0.33 8.52
C ALA A 77 3.38 -1.02 8.60
N ALA A 78 3.89 -2.03 7.89
CA ALA A 78 3.17 -3.30 7.73
C ALA A 78 2.95 -4.02 9.07
N GLU A 79 3.86 -3.84 10.02
CA GLU A 79 3.71 -4.33 11.40
C GLU A 79 2.50 -3.69 12.10
N THR A 80 2.29 -2.38 11.92
CA THR A 80 1.14 -1.67 12.52
C THR A 80 -0.17 -2.14 11.91
N VAL A 81 -0.19 -2.39 10.60
CA VAL A 81 -1.35 -2.97 9.91
C VAL A 81 -1.63 -4.38 10.42
N ALA A 82 -0.61 -5.24 10.54
CA ALA A 82 -0.74 -6.59 11.07
C ALA A 82 -1.26 -6.61 12.52
N ASN A 83 -0.74 -5.72 13.38
CA ASN A 83 -1.21 -5.55 14.75
C ASN A 83 -2.69 -5.12 14.80
N CYS A 84 -3.11 -4.24 13.88
CA CYS A 84 -4.52 -3.85 13.75
C CYS A 84 -5.40 -5.02 13.31
N VAL A 85 -4.93 -5.86 12.38
CA VAL A 85 -5.66 -7.07 11.94
C VAL A 85 -5.85 -8.03 13.12
N VAL A 86 -4.80 -8.30 13.89
CA VAL A 86 -4.86 -9.17 15.09
C VAL A 86 -5.83 -8.60 16.13
N ALA A 87 -5.83 -7.28 16.35
CA ALA A 87 -6.78 -6.64 17.26
C ALA A 87 -8.23 -6.80 16.78
N LEU A 88 -8.51 -6.63 15.49
CA LEU A 88 -9.85 -6.83 14.91
C LEU A 88 -10.32 -8.29 15.02
N ASP A 89 -9.42 -9.25 14.83
CA ASP A 89 -9.71 -10.68 14.97
C ASP A 89 -9.98 -11.05 16.43
N ASN A 90 -9.21 -10.52 17.39
CA ASN A 90 -9.43 -10.73 18.83
C ASN A 90 -10.75 -10.14 19.33
N LEU A 91 -11.22 -9.05 18.72
CA LEU A 91 -12.52 -8.46 19.01
C LEU A 91 -13.70 -9.21 18.37
N GLY A 92 -13.44 -10.24 17.56
CA GLY A 92 -14.48 -11.03 16.90
C GLY A 92 -15.28 -10.24 15.85
N ILE A 93 -14.70 -9.17 15.30
CA ILE A 93 -15.40 -8.34 14.30
C ILE A 93 -15.49 -9.12 12.99
N ARG A 94 -16.70 -9.28 12.44
CA ARG A 94 -16.93 -9.96 11.16
C ARG A 94 -16.06 -9.37 10.04
N VAL A 95 -15.57 -10.23 9.14
CA VAL A 95 -14.70 -9.84 8.02
C VAL A 95 -15.42 -8.89 7.04
N ALA A 96 -16.73 -9.07 6.87
CA ALA A 96 -17.59 -8.21 6.07
C ALA A 96 -17.77 -6.78 6.65
N ALA A 97 -17.47 -6.54 7.92
CA ALA A 97 -17.70 -5.25 8.57
C ALA A 97 -16.90 -4.13 7.86
N GLY A 98 -17.58 -3.00 7.61
CA GLY A 98 -16.96 -1.84 6.99
C GLY A 98 -16.02 -1.07 7.94
N ASP A 99 -15.16 -0.24 7.35
CA ASP A 99 -14.19 0.60 8.06
C ASP A 99 -14.78 1.43 9.22
N PRO A 100 -16.00 2.02 9.12
CA PRO A 100 -16.59 2.77 10.24
C PRO A 100 -16.84 1.88 11.46
N THR A 101 -17.37 0.68 11.26
CA THR A 101 -17.68 -0.28 12.32
C THR A 101 -16.41 -0.83 12.97
N ALA A 102 -15.42 -1.20 12.15
CA ALA A 102 -14.12 -1.65 12.63
C ALA A 102 -13.44 -0.59 13.51
N ARG A 103 -13.48 0.67 13.08
CA ARG A 103 -12.90 1.80 13.82
C ARG A 103 -13.61 2.06 15.14
N GLN A 104 -14.95 2.00 15.15
CA GLN A 104 -15.72 2.21 16.38
C GLN A 104 -15.41 1.11 17.40
N ALA A 105 -15.44 -0.15 16.99
CA ALA A 105 -15.13 -1.28 17.87
C ALA A 105 -13.69 -1.23 18.44
N LEU A 106 -12.71 -0.82 17.63
CA LEU A 106 -11.34 -0.59 18.12
C LEU A 106 -11.28 0.51 19.18
N ARG A 107 -12.01 1.62 18.99
CA ARG A 107 -12.07 2.72 19.97
C ARG A 107 -12.75 2.29 21.27
N ASP A 108 -13.86 1.56 21.17
CA ASP A 108 -14.60 1.06 22.33
C ASP A 108 -13.78 0.07 23.15
N ALA A 109 -12.92 -0.72 22.48
CA ALA A 109 -11.94 -1.61 23.11
C ALA A 109 -10.66 -0.90 23.63
N GLY A 110 -10.55 0.42 23.47
CA GLY A 110 -9.40 1.21 23.93
C GLY A 110 -8.18 1.20 23.02
N HIS A 111 -8.26 0.58 21.84
CA HIS A 111 -7.19 0.61 20.84
C HIS A 111 -7.17 1.94 20.07
N ARG A 112 -5.97 2.47 19.80
CA ARG A 112 -5.78 3.68 19.00
C ARG A 112 -4.93 3.37 17.77
N PHE A 113 -5.56 3.34 16.61
CA PHE A 113 -4.91 3.21 15.31
C PHE A 113 -5.26 4.41 14.42
N ALA A 114 -4.36 4.76 13.50
CA ALA A 114 -4.62 5.79 12.50
C ALA A 114 -5.65 5.30 11.46
N ASN A 115 -6.35 6.24 10.81
CA ASN A 115 -7.47 5.91 9.93
C ASN A 115 -7.05 5.08 8.70
N ASP A 116 -5.89 5.39 8.14
CA ASP A 116 -5.24 4.70 7.03
C ASP A 116 -4.80 3.27 7.41
N VAL A 117 -4.27 3.08 8.62
CA VAL A 117 -3.94 1.75 9.17
C VAL A 117 -5.20 0.87 9.25
N VAL A 118 -6.30 1.41 9.77
CA VAL A 118 -7.56 0.66 9.90
C VAL A 118 -8.11 0.27 8.52
N ALA A 119 -8.09 1.21 7.56
CA ALA A 119 -8.54 0.93 6.19
C ALA A 119 -7.67 -0.13 5.50
N ALA A 120 -6.34 -0.05 5.65
CA ALA A 120 -5.42 -1.04 5.13
C ALA A 120 -5.66 -2.43 5.76
N ALA A 121 -5.87 -2.49 7.07
CA ALA A 121 -6.14 -3.73 7.80
C ALA A 121 -7.46 -4.39 7.38
N VAL A 122 -8.54 -3.62 7.22
CA VAL A 122 -9.84 -4.15 6.74
C VAL A 122 -9.71 -4.67 5.31
N LYS A 123 -9.04 -3.93 4.42
CA LYS A 123 -8.77 -4.38 3.05
C LYS A 123 -7.98 -5.68 3.03
N GLN A 124 -6.95 -5.79 3.86
CA GLN A 124 -6.15 -7.01 3.99
C GLN A 124 -6.98 -8.20 4.49
N ARG A 125 -7.83 -8.00 5.51
CA ARG A 125 -8.72 -9.07 6.03
C ARG A 125 -9.67 -9.61 4.96
N LYS A 126 -10.28 -8.72 4.17
CA LYS A 126 -11.18 -9.10 3.06
C LYS A 126 -10.44 -9.85 1.95
N ALA A 127 -9.22 -9.45 1.63
CA ALA A 127 -8.41 -10.14 0.62
C ALA A 127 -7.94 -11.53 1.08
N SER A 128 -7.65 -11.71 2.37
CA SER A 128 -7.20 -12.99 2.93
C SER A 128 -8.32 -13.98 3.24
N LYS A 129 -9.52 -13.48 3.54
CA LYS A 129 -10.71 -14.29 3.82
C LYS A 129 -11.86 -13.74 2.95
N PRO A 130 -11.91 -14.08 1.65
CA PRO A 130 -13.12 -13.82 0.88
C PRO A 130 -14.28 -14.50 1.62
N ASP A 131 -15.37 -13.75 1.85
CA ASP A 131 -16.56 -14.25 2.55
C ASP A 131 -16.93 -15.64 2.02
N LEU A 132 -16.90 -16.64 2.89
CA LEU A 132 -17.46 -17.96 2.62
C LEU A 132 -18.98 -17.97 2.91
N ASP A 133 -19.60 -16.79 2.93
CA ASP A 133 -21.03 -16.60 3.16
C ASP A 133 -21.83 -16.51 1.84
N GLU A 134 -21.20 -16.75 0.67
CA GLU A 134 -21.93 -17.21 -0.53
C GLU A 134 -22.31 -18.69 -0.35
N GLU A 135 -23.09 -18.96 0.69
CA GLU A 135 -23.83 -20.21 0.83
C GLU A 135 -24.82 -20.27 -0.34
N PHE A 136 -24.63 -21.29 -1.17
CA PHE A 136 -25.45 -21.67 -2.30
C PHE A 136 -26.96 -21.61 -1.98
N ASP A 137 -27.63 -20.53 -2.38
CA ASP A 137 -29.10 -20.45 -2.43
C ASP A 137 -29.66 -20.99 -3.77
N GLU A 138 -28.92 -21.88 -4.43
CA GLU A 138 -29.37 -22.52 -5.68
C GLU A 138 -28.94 -23.99 -5.73
N ILE A 139 -29.82 -24.88 -5.28
CA ILE A 139 -30.35 -26.06 -5.99
C ILE A 139 -31.22 -26.81 -4.97
N THR A 140 -32.43 -26.29 -4.77
CA THR A 140 -33.59 -27.12 -4.43
C THR A 140 -34.76 -26.62 -5.26
N MET A 141 -34.77 -27.02 -6.54
CA MET A 141 -35.97 -27.28 -7.34
C MET A 141 -35.60 -28.02 -8.63
#